data_AF-A0A363E801-F1
#
_entry.id   AF-A0A363E801-F1
#
_cell.length_a   1.000
_cell.length_b   1.000
_cell.length_c   1.000
_cell.angle_alpha   90.00
_cell.angle_beta   90.00
_cell.angle_gamma   90.00
#
_symmetry.space_group_name_H-M   'P 1'
#
loop_
_entity.id
_entity.type
_entity.pdbx_description
1 polymer ?
#
loop_
_entity_poly.entity_id
_entity_poly.type
_entity_poly.pdbx_seq_one_letter_code
_entity_poly.pdbx_strand_id
1 'polypeptide(L)' 'MDNLSELAQGLINFERENDLNDNEVAFGSHLSVERIHEIKSSNTPVTSEEVELLQRFMQSK' A
#
# COMPACT_ATOMS: atom_id res chain seq x y z
N MET A 1 2.39 -12.88 -13.97
CA MET A 1 3.04 -12.08 -12.92
C MET A 1 1.91 -11.32 -12.25
N ASP A 2 1.44 -11.78 -11.10
CA ASP A 2 0.34 -11.15 -10.38
C ASP A 2 0.85 -9.84 -9.75
N ASN A 3 0.75 -8.73 -10.48
CA ASN A 3 1.18 -7.39 -10.03
C ASN A 3 0.57 -7.00 -8.67
N LEU A 4 -0.57 -7.59 -8.32
CA LEU A 4 -1.21 -7.43 -7.01
C LEU A 4 -0.30 -7.90 -5.86
N SER A 5 0.33 -9.05 -6.04
CA SER A 5 1.17 -9.67 -5.02
C SER A 5 2.47 -8.89 -4.83
N GLU A 6 2.99 -8.25 -5.88
CA GLU A 6 4.20 -7.42 -5.80
C GLU A 6 3.95 -6.13 -5.04
N LEU A 7 2.82 -5.45 -5.30
CA LEU A 7 2.44 -4.25 -4.56
C LEU A 7 2.17 -4.55 -3.09
N ALA A 8 1.39 -5.59 -2.79
CA ALA A 8 1.08 -6.00 -1.43
C ALA A 8 2.36 -6.31 -0.64
N GLN A 9 3.27 -7.08 -1.23
CA GLN A 9 4.55 -7.41 -0.61
C GLN A 9 5.45 -6.17 -0.43
N GLY A 10 5.50 -5.30 -1.45
CA GLY A 10 6.23 -4.03 -1.38
C GLY A 10 5.73 -3.13 -0.26
N LEU A 11 4.41 -3.05 -0.09
CA LEU A 11 3.78 -2.25 0.96
C LEU A 11 4.08 -2.80 2.37
N ILE A 12 3.95 -4.12 2.56
CA ILE A 12 4.29 -4.79 3.83
C ILE A 12 5.77 -4.57 4.19
N ASN A 13 6.67 -4.64 3.20
CA ASN A 13 8.08 -4.43 3.44
C ASN A 13 8.37 -2.97 3.78
N PHE A 14 7.76 -2.02 3.06
CA PHE A 14 7.90 -0.60 3.34
C PHE A 14 7.42 -0.21 4.74
N GLU A 15 6.27 -0.74 5.17
CA GLU A 15 5.76 -0.59 6.55
C GLU A 15 6.79 -1.07 7.57
N ARG A 16 7.35 -2.27 7.37
CA ARG A 16 8.35 -2.85 8.27
C ARG A 16 9.66 -2.06 8.29
N GLU A 17 10.14 -1.61 7.14
CA GLU A 17 11.41 -0.88 7.00
C GLU A 17 11.35 0.53 7.59
N ASN A 18 10.17 1.16 7.55
CA ASN A 18 9.96 2.53 8.04
C ASN A 18 9.27 2.58 9.41
N ASP A 19 9.04 1.43 10.05
CA ASP A 19 8.30 1.29 11.32
C ASP A 19 6.92 1.97 11.28
N LEU A 20 6.21 1.81 10.16
CA LEU A 20 4.88 2.37 9.93
C LEU A 20 3.80 1.33 10.16
N ASN A 21 2.64 1.80 10.61
CA ASN A 21 1.42 1.02 10.62
C ASN A 21 0.43 1.46 9.52
N ASP A 22 -0.60 0.65 9.30
CA ASP A 22 -1.64 0.89 8.30
C ASP A 22 -2.30 2.27 8.38
N ASN A 23 -2.46 2.84 9.58
CA ASN A 23 -3.04 4.16 9.72
C ASN A 23 -2.11 5.24 9.15
N GLU A 24 -0.80 5.08 9.33
CA GLU A 24 0.19 6.03 8.83
C GLU A 24 0.32 5.94 7.31
N VAL A 25 0.30 4.71 6.77
CA VAL A 25 0.28 4.48 5.33
C VAL A 25 -1.00 5.01 4.70
N ALA A 26 -2.16 4.71 5.27
CA ALA A 26 -3.44 5.21 4.81
C ALA A 26 -3.47 6.74 4.80
N PHE A 27 -3.03 7.36 5.90
CA PHE A 27 -2.95 8.80 6.02
C PHE A 27 -2.01 9.42 4.97
N GLY A 28 -0.83 8.82 4.76
CA GLY A 28 0.17 9.34 3.83
C GLY A 28 -0.14 9.11 2.34
N SER A 29 -0.89 8.06 2.03
CA SER A 29 -1.32 7.73 0.66
C SER A 29 -2.71 8.27 0.30
N HIS A 30 -3.40 8.93 1.23
CA HIS A 30 -4.78 9.37 1.09
C HIS A 30 -5.79 8.23 0.80
N LEU A 31 -5.45 7.01 1.23
CA LEU A 31 -6.34 5.85 1.18
C LEU A 31 -6.97 5.60 2.54
N SER A 32 -8.04 4.80 2.58
CA SER A 32 -8.59 4.34 3.86
C SER A 32 -7.75 3.20 4.43
N VAL A 33 -7.75 3.07 5.76
CA VAL A 33 -7.05 1.98 6.47
C VAL A 33 -7.55 0.61 6.02
N GLU A 34 -8.86 0.48 5.86
CA GLU A 34 -9.49 -0.73 5.31
C GLU A 34 -8.96 -1.03 3.91
N ARG A 35 -8.78 0.00 3.07
CA ARG A 35 -8.22 -0.20 1.73
C ARG A 35 -6.79 -0.70 1.76
N ILE A 36 -5.96 -0.18 2.68
CA ILE A 36 -4.59 -0.70 2.90
C ILE A 36 -4.63 -2.18 3.31
N HIS A 37 -5.51 -2.56 4.24
CA HIS A 37 -5.70 -3.96 4.63
C HIS A 37 -6.12 -4.84 3.45
N GLU A 38 -7.08 -4.41 2.64
CA GLU A 38 -7.55 -5.16 1.48
C GLU A 38 -6.45 -5.39 0.44
N ILE A 39 -5.67 -4.36 0.13
CA ILE A 39 -4.53 -4.41 -0.79
C ILE A 39 -3.49 -5.41 -0.28
N LYS A 40 -3.13 -5.34 1.01
CA LYS A 40 -2.16 -6.26 1.61
C LYS A 40 -2.65 -7.70 1.63
N SER A 41 -3.95 -7.92 1.82
CA SER A 41 -4.53 -9.25 1.78
C SER A 41 -4.70 -9.80 0.36
N SER A 42 -4.41 -9.02 -0.69
CA SER A 42 -4.64 -9.38 -2.10
C SER A 42 -6.08 -9.84 -2.38
N ASN A 43 -7.04 -9.38 -1.58
CA ASN A 43 -8.44 -9.83 -1.65
C ASN A 43 -9.23 -9.13 -2.77
N THR A 44 -8.77 -7.98 -3.22
CA THR A 44 -9.50 -7.14 -4.16
C THR A 44 -8.54 -6.56 -5.21
N PRO A 45 -9.00 -6.42 -6.47
CA PRO A 45 -8.21 -5.77 -7.51
C PRO A 45 -7.88 -4.34 -7.09
N VAL A 46 -6.64 -3.93 -7.36
CA VAL A 46 -6.12 -2.59 -7.09
C VAL A 46 -6.20 -1.77 -8.37
N THR A 47 -6.70 -0.56 -8.26
CA THR A 47 -6.81 0.37 -9.39
C THR A 47 -5.47 1.06 -9.65
N SER A 48 -5.23 1.50 -10.88
CA SER A 48 -3.98 2.20 -11.23
C SER A 48 -3.75 3.47 -10.41
N GLU A 49 -4.83 4.17 -10.02
CA GLU A 49 -4.76 5.36 -9.16
C GLU A 49 -4.25 5.02 -7.76
N GLU A 50 -4.75 3.94 -7.16
CA GLU A 50 -4.30 3.48 -5.84
C GLU A 50 -2.83 3.04 -5.85
N VAL A 51 -2.41 2.40 -6.94
CA VAL A 51 -0.99 2.07 -7.15
C VAL A 51 -0.15 3.34 -7.19
N GLU A 52 -0.56 4.35 -7.95
CA GLU A 52 0.17 5.62 -8.06
C GLU A 52 0.25 6.35 -6.72
N LEU A 53 -0.85 6.40 -5.96
CA LEU A 53 -0.90 7.03 -4.64
C LEU A 53 0.04 6.35 -3.64
N LEU A 54 0.03 5.02 -3.59
CA LEU A 54 0.92 4.24 -2.72
C LEU A 54 2.38 4.40 -3.13
N GLN A 55 2.68 4.30 -4.42
CA GLN A 55 4.04 4.46 -4.92
C GLN A 55 4.58 5.88 -4.65
N ARG A 56 3.75 6.91 -4.86
CA ARG A 56 4.12 8.29 -4.58
C ARG A 56 4.42 8.50 -3.10
N PHE A 57 3.61 7.94 -2.23
CA PHE A 57 3.86 7.98 -0.79
C PHE A 57 5.17 7.28 -0.42
N MET A 58 5.37 6.05 -0.91
CA MET A 58 6.58 5.26 -0.67
C MET A 58 7.86 5.95 -1.18
N GLN A 59 7.79 6.66 -2.31
CA GLN A 59 8.92 7.42 -2.88
C GLN A 59 9.17 8.76 -2.17
N SER A 60 8.19 9.27 -1.41
CA SER A 60 8.30 10.55 -0.71
C SER A 60 8.97 10.45 0.67
N LYS A 61 9.23 9.22 1.13
CA LYS A 61 9.88 8.88 2.39
C LYS A 61 11.31 8.43 2.12
#